data_AF-A0AAV1BAW5-F1
#
_entry.id   AF-A0AAV1BAW5-F1
#
_cell.length_a   1.000
_cell.length_b   1.000
_cell.length_c   1.000
_cell.angle_alpha   90.00
_cell.angle_beta   90.00
_cell.angle_gamma   90.00
#
_symmetry.space_group_name_H-M   'P 1'
#
loop_
_entity.id
_entity.type
_entity.pdbx_description
1 polymer ?
#
loop_
_entity_poly.entity_id
_entity_poly.type
_entity_poly.pdbx_seq_one_letter_code
_entity_poly.pdbx_strand_id
1 'polypeptide(L)'
;MLDQRKEFEKGQSNFEGRYDLVRFLRLVQEKGMYATLRVGPFIQAEWNHGGLPYWLREVPDIIFRSNNEPFKTHMTEYVSSIIEKMKQEKLFAPEGGPIILAQIENEYNHIQLAYEHEGDSYVQWAAKMAVSLYNGVPWIMCKQKDAPDPVINACNGRHCGDTFTGPNKPYKPSIWTENWTAQYRVFGDPPSQRSAEDIAFSVARFFSKNGSLVNYYMIQDSVEIQKHKRKNTDENKSDLR
;
A
#
# COMPACT_ATOMS: atom_id res chain seq x y z
N MET A 1 -5.52 -6.46 4.19
CA MET A 1 -4.19 -5.90 4.49
C MET A 1 -3.43 -6.97 5.27
N LEU A 2 -2.24 -7.39 4.80
CA LEU A 2 -1.39 -8.31 5.55
C LEU A 2 -0.91 -7.57 6.79
N ASP A 3 -1.11 -8.16 7.96
CA ASP A 3 -0.65 -7.56 9.20
C ASP A 3 0.79 -7.98 9.46
N GLN A 4 1.70 -7.09 9.08
CA GLN A 4 3.13 -7.26 9.33
C GLN A 4 3.46 -7.26 10.84
N ARG A 5 2.48 -7.04 11.76
CA ARG A 5 2.68 -7.38 13.18
C ARG A 5 3.03 -8.86 13.35
N LYS A 6 2.55 -9.77 12.50
CA LYS A 6 2.84 -11.21 12.60
C LYS A 6 4.01 -11.71 11.77
N GLU A 7 4.66 -10.85 10.99
CA GLU A 7 6.09 -11.01 10.74
C GLU A 7 6.83 -10.60 12.03
N PHE A 8 6.54 -11.26 13.16
CA PHE A 8 7.24 -11.01 14.44
C PHE A 8 8.71 -11.44 14.34
N GLU A 9 9.03 -12.29 13.35
CA GLU A 9 10.35 -12.83 13.09
C GLU A 9 10.63 -12.75 11.58
N LYS A 10 11.87 -12.38 11.24
CA LYS A 10 12.38 -12.32 9.88
C LYS A 10 12.10 -13.64 9.14
N GLY A 11 11.38 -13.56 8.02
CA GLY A 11 11.13 -14.70 7.12
C GLY A 11 9.85 -15.51 7.35
N GLN A 12 8.94 -15.09 8.25
CA GLN A 12 7.65 -15.78 8.46
C GLN A 12 6.46 -14.96 7.92
N SER A 13 6.01 -15.26 6.71
CA SER A 13 4.81 -14.64 6.13
C SER A 13 3.54 -15.33 6.62
N ASN A 14 2.64 -14.59 7.27
CA ASN A 14 1.36 -15.12 7.74
C ASN A 14 0.21 -14.85 6.76
N PHE A 15 -0.26 -15.90 6.09
CA PHE A 15 -1.41 -15.88 5.16
C PHE A 15 -2.64 -16.62 5.71
N GLU A 16 -2.80 -16.68 7.04
CA GLU A 16 -3.92 -17.40 7.65
C GLU A 16 -5.03 -16.47 8.18
N GLY A 17 -6.24 -17.02 8.29
CA GLY A 17 -7.40 -16.33 8.89
C GLY A 17 -7.75 -15.04 8.16
N ARG A 18 -7.82 -13.92 8.90
CA ARG A 18 -8.11 -12.59 8.30
C ARG A 18 -6.99 -12.03 7.43
N TYR A 19 -5.83 -12.69 7.39
CA TYR A 19 -4.66 -12.29 6.61
C TYR A 19 -4.47 -13.14 5.36
N ASP A 20 -5.40 -14.06 5.08
CA ASP A 20 -5.39 -14.87 3.88
C ASP A 20 -5.75 -14.02 2.65
N LEU A 21 -4.72 -13.37 2.10
CA LEU A 21 -4.80 -12.52 0.92
C LEU A 21 -5.25 -13.30 -0.32
N VAL A 22 -4.81 -14.56 -0.47
CA VAL A 22 -5.16 -15.41 -1.61
C VAL A 22 -6.64 -15.70 -1.59
N ARG A 23 -7.19 -16.12 -0.45
CA ARG A 23 -8.63 -16.34 -0.29
C ARG A 23 -9.43 -15.07 -0.56
N PHE A 24 -8.97 -13.91 -0.07
CA PHE A 24 -9.65 -12.64 -0.34
C PHE A 24 -9.69 -12.33 -1.84
N LEU A 25 -8.57 -12.47 -2.56
CA LEU A 25 -8.52 -12.21 -3.99
C LEU A 25 -9.34 -13.21 -4.80
N ARG A 26 -9.35 -14.50 -4.41
CA ARG A 26 -10.25 -15.48 -5.02
C ARG A 26 -11.71 -15.10 -4.85
N LEU A 27 -12.10 -14.61 -3.67
CA LEU A 27 -13.46 -14.12 -3.45
C LEU A 27 -13.78 -12.91 -4.35
N VAL A 28 -12.84 -11.96 -4.51
CA VAL A 28 -12.99 -10.84 -5.45
C VAL A 28 -13.23 -11.36 -6.88
N GLN A 29 -12.46 -12.37 -7.31
CA GLN A 29 -12.61 -13.02 -8.61
C GLN A 29 -13.96 -13.75 -8.76
N GLU A 30 -14.37 -14.52 -7.74
CA GLU A 30 -15.67 -15.23 -7.71
C GLU A 30 -16.86 -14.26 -7.82
N LYS A 31 -16.69 -13.01 -7.37
CA LYS A 31 -17.69 -11.94 -7.51
C LYS A 31 -17.58 -11.16 -8.82
N GLY A 32 -16.71 -11.56 -9.74
CA GLY A 32 -16.52 -10.91 -11.04
C GLY A 32 -15.89 -9.52 -10.93
N MET A 33 -15.17 -9.23 -9.83
CA MET A 33 -14.50 -7.96 -9.60
C MET A 33 -13.00 -8.08 -9.92
N TYR A 34 -12.38 -6.95 -10.24
CA TYR A 34 -10.93 -6.82 -10.38
C TYR A 34 -10.28 -6.23 -9.13
N ALA A 35 -8.98 -6.43 -8.97
CA ALA A 35 -8.19 -5.95 -7.86
C ALA A 35 -7.02 -5.07 -8.33
N THR A 36 -6.77 -3.99 -7.58
CA THR A 36 -5.48 -3.28 -7.59
C THR A 36 -4.70 -3.71 -6.36
N LEU A 37 -3.57 -4.40 -6.54
CA LEU A 37 -2.76 -4.91 -5.44
C LEU A 37 -1.70 -3.88 -5.03
N ARG A 38 -1.94 -3.16 -3.93
CA ARG A 38 -0.98 -2.18 -3.39
C ARG A 38 -0.03 -2.87 -2.42
N VAL A 39 1.17 -3.24 -2.91
CA VAL A 39 2.10 -4.14 -2.20
C VAL A 39 2.88 -3.41 -1.10
N GLY A 40 3.31 -2.17 -1.33
CA GLY A 40 4.13 -1.41 -0.37
C GLY A 40 5.64 -1.53 -0.64
N PRO A 41 6.51 -1.75 0.37
CA PRO A 41 6.19 -2.27 1.70
C PRO A 41 5.66 -1.20 2.66
N PHE A 42 6.02 0.07 2.45
CA PHE A 42 5.35 1.18 3.11
C PHE A 42 4.02 1.45 2.43
N ILE A 43 2.93 1.41 3.19
CA ILE A 43 1.55 1.59 2.71
C ILE A 43 0.82 2.73 3.41
N GLN A 44 1.42 3.34 4.43
CA GLN A 44 0.77 4.29 5.33
C GLN A 44 -0.52 3.69 5.91
N ALA A 45 -1.66 4.02 5.30
CA ALA A 45 -3.00 3.51 5.59
C ALA A 45 -3.45 3.64 7.05
N GLU A 46 -2.89 4.63 7.76
CA GLU A 46 -3.09 4.83 9.20
C GLU A 46 -2.86 3.54 10.01
N TRP A 47 -1.98 2.68 9.48
CA TRP A 47 -1.63 1.42 10.08
C TRP A 47 -0.35 1.56 10.89
N ASN A 48 -0.21 0.69 11.90
CA ASN A 48 0.97 0.66 12.74
C ASN A 48 2.26 0.65 11.90
N HIS A 49 3.13 1.62 12.19
CA HIS A 49 4.42 1.82 11.53
C HIS A 49 4.34 1.95 9.99
N GLY A 50 3.20 2.41 9.46
CA GLY A 50 2.97 2.58 8.03
C GLY A 50 3.02 1.28 7.23
N GLY A 51 2.78 0.15 7.91
CA GLY A 51 2.92 -1.19 7.36
C GLY A 51 4.19 -1.89 7.81
N LEU A 52 5.33 -1.20 7.94
CA LEU A 52 6.65 -1.82 8.12
C LEU A 52 6.76 -2.64 9.42
N PRO A 53 7.45 -3.80 9.41
CA PRO A 53 7.55 -4.62 10.61
C PRO A 53 8.50 -3.97 11.63
N TYR A 54 8.19 -4.10 12.92
CA TYR A 54 8.97 -3.42 13.97
C TYR A 54 10.42 -3.90 14.08
N TRP A 55 10.68 -5.20 13.87
CA TRP A 55 12.03 -5.77 13.91
C TRP A 55 12.95 -5.17 12.85
N LEU A 56 12.40 -4.57 11.79
CA LEU A 56 13.19 -3.92 10.75
C LEU A 56 14.03 -2.78 11.32
N ARG A 57 13.60 -2.15 12.44
CA ARG A 57 14.36 -1.09 13.14
C ARG A 57 15.65 -1.60 13.78
N GLU A 58 15.73 -2.89 14.07
CA GLU A 58 16.89 -3.51 14.71
C GLU A 58 17.93 -3.99 13.69
N VAL A 59 17.67 -3.82 12.39
CA VAL A 59 18.63 -4.12 11.33
C VAL A 59 19.74 -3.05 11.35
N PRO A 60 21.02 -3.43 11.46
CA PRO A 60 22.12 -2.47 11.48
C PRO A 60 22.12 -1.55 10.27
N ASP A 61 22.42 -0.27 10.51
CA ASP A 61 22.57 0.79 9.50
C ASP A 61 21.35 1.01 8.59
N ILE A 62 20.16 0.54 9.01
CA ILE A 62 18.96 0.67 8.21
C ILE A 62 18.45 2.11 8.17
N ILE A 63 18.13 2.57 6.97
CA ILE A 63 17.44 3.83 6.75
C ILE A 63 16.21 3.51 5.92
N PHE A 64 15.03 3.77 6.49
CA PHE A 64 13.77 3.42 5.83
C PHE A 64 13.51 4.32 4.64
N ARG A 65 12.93 3.73 3.60
CA ARG A 65 12.44 4.43 2.41
C ARG A 65 13.55 5.33 1.81
N SER A 66 14.75 4.79 1.69
CA SER A 66 15.88 5.50 1.10
C SER A 66 16.71 4.53 0.26
N ASN A 67 17.69 5.05 -0.47
CA ASN A 67 18.65 4.23 -1.22
C ASN A 67 19.69 3.59 -0.26
N ASN A 68 19.20 2.76 0.66
CA ASN A 68 19.96 2.08 1.69
C ASN A 68 19.90 0.57 1.45
N GLU A 69 21.05 -0.09 1.29
CA GLU A 69 21.11 -1.52 0.94
C GLU A 69 20.33 -2.42 1.92
N PRO A 70 20.48 -2.31 3.26
CA PRO A 70 19.67 -3.10 4.20
C PRO A 70 18.17 -2.98 3.96
N PHE A 71 17.67 -1.75 3.75
CA PHE A 71 16.25 -1.53 3.45
C PHE A 71 15.84 -2.12 2.10
N LYS A 72 16.65 -1.91 1.06
CA LYS A 72 16.40 -2.42 -0.29
C LYS A 72 16.36 -3.95 -0.33
N THR A 73 17.26 -4.62 0.40
CA THR A 73 17.27 -6.08 0.52
C THR A 73 15.95 -6.59 1.11
N HIS A 74 15.55 -6.06 2.27
CA HIS A 74 14.31 -6.53 2.92
C HIS A 74 13.04 -6.15 2.16
N MET A 75 13.00 -4.97 1.54
CA MET A 75 11.92 -4.59 0.63
C MET A 75 11.83 -5.56 -0.56
N THR A 76 12.96 -5.95 -1.16
CA THR A 76 12.98 -6.90 -2.27
C THR A 76 12.49 -8.27 -1.83
N GLU A 77 12.97 -8.79 -0.71
CA GLU A 77 12.52 -10.07 -0.15
C GLU A 77 11.00 -10.10 0.06
N TYR A 78 10.46 -9.06 0.70
CA TYR A 78 9.02 -8.94 0.97
C TYR A 78 8.21 -8.87 -0.32
N VAL A 79 8.53 -7.92 -1.21
CA VAL A 79 7.78 -7.74 -2.46
C VAL A 79 7.87 -8.98 -3.33
N SER A 80 9.04 -9.62 -3.42
CA SER A 80 9.22 -10.88 -4.16
C SER A 80 8.34 -11.98 -3.60
N SER A 81 8.29 -12.15 -2.28
CA SER A 81 7.44 -13.16 -1.63
C SER A 81 5.96 -12.97 -1.98
N ILE A 82 5.45 -11.72 -1.94
CA ILE A 82 4.07 -11.43 -2.31
C ILE A 82 3.82 -11.76 -3.79
N ILE A 83 4.68 -11.26 -4.68
CA ILE A 83 4.51 -11.43 -6.13
C ILE A 83 4.61 -12.91 -6.53
N GLU A 84 5.56 -13.66 -5.98
CA GLU A 84 5.68 -15.10 -6.20
C GLU A 84 4.43 -15.84 -5.75
N LYS A 85 3.89 -15.53 -4.56
CA LYS A 85 2.65 -16.13 -4.07
C LYS A 85 1.48 -15.83 -5.01
N MET A 86 1.35 -14.60 -5.50
CA MET A 86 0.27 -14.24 -6.44
C MET A 86 0.40 -14.98 -7.79
N LYS A 87 1.62 -15.14 -8.31
CA LYS A 87 1.91 -15.92 -9.54
C LYS A 87 1.60 -17.41 -9.36
N GLN A 88 2.04 -18.01 -8.25
CA GLN A 88 1.78 -19.42 -7.94
C GLN A 88 0.28 -19.72 -7.92
N GLU A 89 -0.52 -18.79 -7.40
CA GLU A 89 -1.98 -18.91 -7.30
C GLU A 89 -2.72 -18.42 -8.56
N LYS A 90 -1.99 -17.99 -9.60
CA LYS A 90 -2.51 -17.48 -10.89
C LYS A 90 -3.47 -16.30 -10.73
N LEU A 91 -3.14 -15.37 -9.83
CA LEU A 91 -4.04 -14.27 -9.47
C LEU A 91 -3.87 -13.02 -10.34
N PHE A 92 -2.89 -12.97 -11.25
CA PHE A 92 -2.77 -11.87 -12.21
C PHE A 92 -3.69 -12.06 -13.42
N ALA A 93 -4.21 -10.94 -13.94
CA ALA A 93 -5.17 -10.95 -15.05
C ALA A 93 -4.73 -11.71 -16.31
N PRO A 94 -3.45 -11.65 -16.77
CA PRO A 94 -2.99 -12.47 -17.88
C PRO A 94 -3.06 -13.99 -17.62
N GLU A 95 -3.11 -14.40 -16.35
CA GLU A 95 -3.21 -15.80 -15.92
C GLU A 95 -4.67 -16.19 -15.60
N GLY A 96 -5.62 -15.28 -15.85
CA GLY A 96 -7.05 -15.44 -15.57
C GLY A 96 -7.50 -14.93 -14.20
N GLY A 97 -6.59 -14.38 -13.39
CA GLY A 97 -6.86 -13.87 -12.06
C GLY A 97 -7.45 -12.44 -12.01
N PRO A 98 -7.81 -11.94 -10.82
CA PRO A 98 -8.47 -10.63 -10.69
C PRO A 98 -7.51 -9.43 -10.66
N ILE A 99 -6.19 -9.62 -10.45
CA ILE A 99 -5.26 -8.50 -10.26
C ILE A 99 -4.95 -7.85 -11.62
N ILE A 100 -5.34 -6.59 -11.79
CA ILE A 100 -5.14 -5.82 -13.04
C ILE A 100 -4.09 -4.71 -12.93
N LEU A 101 -3.76 -4.31 -11.71
CA LEU A 101 -2.77 -3.26 -11.41
C LEU A 101 -2.03 -3.64 -10.12
N ALA A 102 -0.77 -3.25 -10.02
CA ALA A 102 0.01 -3.37 -8.80
C ALA A 102 0.63 -2.01 -8.41
N GLN A 103 0.81 -1.73 -7.12
CA GLN A 103 1.49 -0.52 -6.65
C GLN A 103 2.75 -0.88 -5.86
N ILE A 104 3.84 -0.18 -6.15
CA ILE A 104 5.07 -0.18 -5.36
C ILE A 104 5.20 1.16 -4.63
N GLU A 105 5.67 1.13 -3.38
CA GLU A 105 5.75 2.32 -2.52
C GLU A 105 4.40 3.04 -2.31
N ASN A 106 4.40 4.12 -1.53
CA ASN A 106 3.23 4.92 -1.24
C ASN A 106 3.59 6.38 -0.96
N GLU A 107 3.16 7.27 -1.85
CA GLU A 107 3.31 8.73 -1.72
C GLU A 107 4.73 9.22 -1.43
N TYR A 108 5.72 8.63 -2.11
CA TYR A 108 7.13 8.87 -1.80
C TYR A 108 7.63 10.29 -2.12
N ASN A 109 7.04 11.01 -3.09
CA ASN A 109 7.40 12.42 -3.33
C ASN A 109 7.29 13.31 -2.07
N HIS A 110 6.49 12.95 -1.05
CA HIS A 110 6.40 13.72 0.19
C HIS A 110 7.71 13.76 0.98
N ILE A 111 8.57 12.74 0.83
CA ILE A 111 9.84 12.64 1.55
C ILE A 111 11.06 12.64 0.62
N GLN A 112 10.87 12.38 -0.67
CA GLN A 112 11.95 12.26 -1.64
C GLN A 112 12.94 13.42 -1.61
N LEU A 113 12.44 14.66 -1.53
CA LEU A 113 13.31 15.85 -1.50
C LEU A 113 14.27 15.85 -0.29
N ALA A 114 13.86 15.27 0.84
CA ALA A 114 14.70 15.18 2.03
C ALA A 114 15.91 14.24 1.85
N TYR A 115 15.88 13.37 0.84
CA TYR A 115 16.98 12.49 0.47
C TYR A 115 17.77 12.98 -0.74
N GLU A 116 17.45 14.17 -1.27
CA GLU A 116 18.12 14.74 -2.44
C GLU A 116 18.21 13.71 -3.60
N HIS A 117 19.39 13.59 -4.23
CA HIS A 117 19.65 12.65 -5.33
C HIS A 117 19.51 11.16 -4.93
N GLU A 118 19.64 10.83 -3.65
CA GLU A 118 19.42 9.47 -3.14
C GLU A 118 17.93 9.11 -3.14
N GLY A 119 17.05 10.11 -2.98
CA GLY A 119 15.60 9.92 -3.12
C GLY A 119 15.22 9.54 -4.55
N ASP A 120 15.80 10.23 -5.54
CA ASP A 120 15.60 9.92 -6.96
C ASP A 120 16.13 8.50 -7.28
N SER A 121 17.34 8.19 -6.79
CA SER A 121 17.97 6.88 -6.99
C SER A 121 17.13 5.74 -6.41
N TYR A 122 16.53 5.97 -5.23
CA TYR A 122 15.61 5.02 -4.60
C TYR A 122 14.35 4.79 -5.43
N VAL A 123 13.72 5.85 -5.95
CA VAL A 123 12.50 5.74 -6.79
C VAL A 123 12.78 4.95 -8.06
N GLN A 124 13.89 5.26 -8.73
CA GLN A 124 14.33 4.54 -9.93
C GLN A 124 14.56 3.06 -9.64
N TRP A 125 15.24 2.76 -8.53
CA TRP A 125 15.47 1.39 -8.08
C TRP A 125 14.16 0.66 -7.75
N ALA A 126 13.26 1.27 -6.98
CA ALA A 126 12.03 0.63 -6.51
C ALA A 126 11.11 0.28 -7.69
N ALA A 127 10.96 1.20 -8.65
CA ALA A 127 10.22 0.96 -9.88
C ALA A 127 10.84 -0.16 -10.73
N LYS A 128 12.16 -0.14 -10.93
CA LYS A 128 12.87 -1.18 -11.68
C LYS A 128 12.73 -2.55 -11.02
N MET A 129 12.89 -2.61 -9.70
CA MET A 129 12.73 -3.83 -8.91
C MET A 129 11.32 -4.41 -9.10
N ALA A 130 10.28 -3.61 -8.89
CA ALA A 130 8.89 -4.05 -9.02
C ALA A 130 8.57 -4.60 -10.43
N VAL A 131 8.95 -3.85 -11.47
CA VAL A 131 8.75 -4.26 -12.87
C VAL A 131 9.54 -5.52 -13.22
N SER A 132 10.74 -5.70 -12.65
CA SER A 132 11.55 -6.90 -12.89
C SER A 132 10.96 -8.17 -12.25
N LEU A 133 10.24 -8.05 -11.13
CA LEU A 133 9.58 -9.19 -10.48
C LEU A 133 8.38 -9.69 -11.27
N TYR A 134 7.62 -8.76 -11.86
CA TYR A 134 6.48 -9.09 -12.71
C TYR A 134 6.11 -7.91 -13.62
N ASN A 135 6.02 -8.16 -14.93
CA ASN A 135 5.63 -7.16 -15.94
C ASN A 135 4.34 -7.52 -16.69
N GLY A 136 3.57 -8.51 -16.20
CA GLY A 136 2.33 -8.94 -16.84
C GLY A 136 1.15 -7.99 -16.63
N VAL A 137 1.21 -7.14 -15.59
CA VAL A 137 0.23 -6.06 -15.34
C VAL A 137 0.96 -4.73 -15.11
N PRO A 138 0.32 -3.58 -15.38
CA PRO A 138 0.94 -2.29 -15.12
C PRO A 138 1.20 -2.05 -13.63
N TRP A 139 2.35 -1.42 -13.35
CA TRP A 139 2.69 -0.90 -12.02
C TRP A 139 2.32 0.57 -11.90
N ILE A 140 1.91 0.98 -10.70
CA ILE A 140 1.58 2.36 -10.38
C ILE A 140 2.39 2.85 -9.17
N MET A 141 2.57 4.17 -9.07
CA MET A 141 3.07 4.87 -7.87
C MET A 141 2.18 6.09 -7.61
N CYS A 142 1.50 6.13 -6.47
CA CYS A 142 0.65 7.26 -6.11
C CYS A 142 1.50 8.43 -5.57
N LYS A 143 1.11 9.67 -5.91
CA LYS A 143 1.87 10.91 -5.60
C LYS A 143 3.36 10.77 -5.95
N GLN A 144 3.64 10.36 -7.18
CA GLN A 144 5.00 10.20 -7.69
C GLN A 144 5.14 10.82 -9.08
N LYS A 145 5.33 12.14 -9.15
CA LYS A 145 5.37 12.91 -10.40
C LYS A 145 6.43 12.40 -11.40
N ASP A 146 7.54 11.94 -10.88
CA ASP A 146 8.72 11.46 -11.61
C ASP A 146 8.81 9.92 -11.70
N ALA A 147 7.69 9.20 -11.50
CA ALA A 147 7.65 7.74 -11.65
C ALA A 147 8.20 7.32 -13.03
N PRO A 148 9.28 6.49 -13.08
CA PRO A 148 9.92 6.14 -14.34
C PRO A 148 9.06 5.20 -15.17
N ASP A 149 9.30 5.16 -16.48
CA ASP A 149 8.63 4.20 -17.36
C ASP A 149 9.03 2.76 -17.01
N PRO A 150 8.09 1.79 -17.09
CA PRO A 150 6.70 1.91 -17.54
C PRO A 150 5.68 2.26 -16.44
N VAL A 151 6.12 2.62 -15.23
CA VAL A 151 5.25 2.83 -14.06
C VAL A 151 4.35 4.06 -14.22
N ILE A 152 3.07 3.93 -13.86
CA ILE A 152 2.06 5.00 -13.98
C ILE A 152 2.03 5.82 -12.68
N ASN A 153 2.24 7.13 -12.78
CA ASN A 153 2.00 8.02 -11.65
C ASN A 153 0.51 8.24 -11.44
N ALA A 154 0.05 8.16 -10.18
CA ALA A 154 -1.35 8.29 -9.83
C ALA A 154 -1.59 9.40 -8.80
N CYS A 155 -2.85 9.83 -8.68
CA CYS A 155 -3.27 10.86 -7.75
C CYS A 155 -3.99 10.29 -6.52
N ASN A 156 -3.77 10.94 -5.38
CA ASN A 156 -4.53 10.78 -4.14
C ASN A 156 -5.07 12.13 -3.67
N GLY A 157 -6.23 12.15 -3.06
CA GLY A 157 -6.85 13.35 -2.50
C GLY A 157 -8.36 13.36 -2.62
N ARG A 158 -8.97 14.50 -2.29
CA ARG A 158 -10.44 14.70 -2.41
C ARG A 158 -10.89 15.15 -3.80
N HIS A 159 -10.03 15.85 -4.56
CA HIS A 159 -10.38 16.49 -5.82
C HIS A 159 -9.30 16.34 -6.89
N CYS A 160 -8.90 15.11 -7.23
CA CYS A 160 -7.87 14.90 -8.24
C CYS A 160 -8.25 15.44 -9.63
N GLY A 161 -9.54 15.65 -9.93
CA GLY A 161 -9.96 16.36 -11.14
C GLY A 161 -9.44 17.79 -11.22
N ASP A 162 -9.16 18.44 -10.09
CA ASP A 162 -8.65 19.83 -10.06
C ASP A 162 -7.20 19.91 -9.58
N THR A 163 -6.72 18.95 -8.79
CA THR A 163 -5.36 18.97 -8.22
C THR A 163 -4.34 18.11 -8.96
N PHE A 164 -4.78 17.11 -9.75
CA PHE A 164 -3.86 16.29 -10.52
C PHE A 164 -3.48 17.00 -11.82
N THR A 165 -2.19 17.22 -12.04
CA THR A 165 -1.66 17.80 -13.28
C THR A 165 -1.72 16.81 -14.46
N GLY A 166 -2.06 15.54 -14.19
CA GLY A 166 -2.13 14.48 -15.18
C GLY A 166 -0.96 13.49 -15.08
N PRO A 167 -1.01 12.43 -15.91
CA PRO A 167 0.08 11.47 -16.02
C PRO A 167 1.36 12.15 -16.50
N ASN A 168 2.51 11.66 -16.08
CA ASN A 168 3.82 12.24 -16.38
C ASN A 168 4.32 11.94 -17.80
N LYS A 169 3.56 11.14 -18.56
CA LYS A 169 3.77 10.85 -19.99
C LYS A 169 2.41 10.83 -20.69
N PRO A 170 2.32 11.26 -21.96
CA PRO A 170 1.06 11.39 -22.69
C PRO A 170 0.36 10.06 -22.98
N TYR A 171 1.08 8.94 -23.00
CA TYR A 171 0.51 7.60 -23.25
C TYR A 171 0.05 6.88 -21.98
N LYS A 172 0.26 7.46 -20.79
CA LYS A 172 -0.18 6.87 -19.52
C LYS A 172 -1.62 7.33 -19.21
N PRO A 173 -2.46 6.48 -18.61
CA PRO A 173 -3.81 6.87 -18.22
C PRO A 173 -3.81 7.75 -16.95
N SER A 174 -4.86 8.55 -16.77
CA SER A 174 -5.10 9.29 -15.53
C SER A 174 -5.77 8.39 -14.49
N ILE A 175 -5.04 8.06 -13.41
CA ILE A 175 -5.51 7.19 -12.34
C ILE A 175 -5.61 7.95 -11.01
N TRP A 176 -6.75 7.81 -10.32
CA TRP A 176 -7.00 8.31 -8.97
C TRP A 176 -7.08 7.14 -7.99
N THR A 177 -5.97 6.84 -7.32
CA THR A 177 -5.82 5.67 -6.43
C THR A 177 -6.51 5.84 -5.07
N GLU A 178 -6.68 7.07 -4.59
CA GLU A 178 -7.39 7.33 -3.33
C GLU A 178 -8.27 8.57 -3.41
N ASN A 179 -9.56 8.34 -3.66
CA ASN A 179 -10.61 9.33 -3.44
C ASN A 179 -11.05 9.26 -1.98
N TRP A 180 -10.52 10.15 -1.14
CA TRP A 180 -10.74 10.11 0.31
C TRP A 180 -12.22 10.34 0.66
N THR A 181 -12.94 9.30 1.08
CA THR A 181 -14.37 9.36 1.39
C THR A 181 -14.66 9.92 2.78
N ALA A 182 -13.67 9.90 3.67
CA ALA A 182 -13.68 10.55 4.97
C ALA A 182 -12.23 10.76 5.42
N GLN A 183 -12.04 11.50 6.52
CA GLN A 183 -10.79 11.47 7.27
C GLN A 183 -10.87 10.33 8.29
N TYR A 184 -9.77 9.59 8.46
CA TYR A 184 -9.62 8.71 9.62
C TYR A 184 -9.74 9.52 10.93
N ARG A 185 -10.08 8.85 12.03
CA ARG A 185 -10.23 9.51 13.33
C ARG A 185 -9.02 9.23 14.20
N VAL A 186 -8.46 10.27 14.80
CA VAL A 186 -7.55 10.11 15.94
C VAL A 186 -8.30 10.25 17.26
N PHE A 187 -7.72 9.75 18.35
CA PHE A 187 -8.35 9.86 19.67
C PHE A 187 -8.59 11.34 20.03
N GLY A 188 -9.84 11.66 20.37
CA GLY A 188 -10.28 13.02 20.68
C GLY A 188 -11.01 13.73 19.53
N ASP A 189 -10.90 13.24 18.30
CA ASP A 189 -11.52 13.90 17.15
C ASP A 189 -13.03 13.68 17.05
N PRO A 190 -13.78 14.70 16.59
CA PRO A 190 -15.15 14.51 16.16
C PRO A 190 -15.22 13.58 14.95
N PRO A 191 -16.37 12.96 14.66
CA PRO A 191 -16.55 12.20 13.42
C PRO A 191 -16.30 13.08 12.19
N SER A 192 -15.36 12.68 11.33
CA SER A 192 -15.20 13.30 10.02
C SER A 192 -16.23 12.73 9.05
N GLN A 193 -16.88 13.61 8.28
CA GLN A 193 -17.77 13.21 7.20
C GLN A 193 -17.42 13.99 5.93
N ARG A 194 -17.69 13.37 4.79
CA ARG A 194 -17.68 13.98 3.47
C ARG A 194 -19.02 13.69 2.82
N SER A 195 -19.67 14.69 2.25
CA SER A 195 -21.00 14.51 1.68
C SER A 195 -20.95 13.65 0.41
N ALA A 196 -22.03 12.90 0.17
CA ALA A 196 -22.14 12.08 -1.03
C ALA A 196 -22.14 12.94 -2.30
N GLU A 197 -22.73 14.14 -2.22
CA GLU A 197 -22.76 15.13 -3.29
C GLU A 197 -21.35 15.59 -3.68
N ASP A 198 -20.49 15.87 -2.69
CA ASP A 198 -19.10 16.27 -2.93
C ASP A 198 -18.28 15.13 -3.55
N ILE A 199 -18.46 13.91 -3.04
CA ILE A 199 -17.82 12.72 -3.61
C ILE A 199 -18.25 12.53 -5.06
N ALA A 200 -19.55 12.53 -5.34
CA ALA A 200 -20.09 12.36 -6.69
C ALA A 200 -19.61 13.46 -7.64
N PHE A 201 -19.64 14.73 -7.20
CA PHE A 201 -19.12 15.85 -7.96
C PHE A 201 -17.63 15.69 -8.28
N SER A 202 -16.82 15.34 -7.29
CA SER A 202 -15.37 15.18 -7.49
C SER A 202 -15.01 14.07 -8.48
N VAL A 203 -15.76 12.96 -8.45
CA VAL A 203 -15.62 11.84 -9.39
C VAL A 203 -16.03 12.25 -10.80
N ALA A 204 -17.22 12.87 -10.95
CA ALA A 204 -17.68 13.38 -12.25
C ALA A 204 -16.69 14.39 -12.83
N ARG A 205 -16.13 15.27 -11.98
CA ARG A 205 -15.11 16.25 -12.36
C ARG A 205 -13.84 15.59 -12.87
N PHE A 206 -13.37 14.52 -12.22
CA PHE A 206 -12.20 13.77 -12.68
C PHE A 206 -12.44 13.09 -14.04
N PHE A 207 -13.57 12.41 -14.21
CA PHE A 207 -13.91 11.80 -15.51
C PHE A 207 -14.11 12.83 -16.62
N SER A 208 -14.66 14.02 -16.32
CA SER A 208 -14.79 15.12 -17.29
C SER A 208 -13.45 15.64 -17.83
N LYS A 209 -12.35 15.33 -17.15
CA LYS A 209 -10.97 15.73 -17.48
C LYS A 209 -10.11 14.53 -17.85
N ASN A 210 -10.68 13.57 -18.57
CA ASN A 210 -9.98 12.38 -19.09
C ASN A 210 -9.46 11.43 -17.98
N GLY A 211 -10.12 11.42 -16.82
CA GLY A 211 -9.92 10.39 -15.79
C GLY A 211 -10.31 9.00 -16.30
N SER A 212 -9.55 7.95 -15.94
CA SER A 212 -9.80 6.58 -16.44
C SER A 212 -10.12 5.58 -15.32
N LEU A 213 -9.66 5.84 -14.09
CA LEU A 213 -9.93 4.98 -12.93
C LEU A 213 -10.00 5.82 -11.66
N VAL A 214 -11.00 5.55 -10.82
CA VAL A 214 -11.13 6.12 -9.48
C VAL A 214 -11.32 4.99 -8.48
N ASN A 215 -10.57 5.03 -7.38
CA ASN A 215 -10.74 4.14 -6.25
C ASN A 215 -11.13 4.93 -4.99
N TYR A 216 -12.27 4.60 -4.38
CA TYR A 216 -12.71 5.22 -3.14
C TYR A 216 -11.91 4.68 -1.95
N TYR A 217 -11.31 5.59 -1.18
CA TYR A 217 -10.56 5.30 0.03
C TYR A 217 -11.29 5.94 1.22
N MET A 218 -12.23 5.27 1.90
CA MET A 218 -12.56 3.84 1.89
C MET A 218 -14.01 3.59 1.47
N ILE A 219 -14.25 2.50 0.72
CA ILE A 219 -15.62 1.95 0.48
C ILE A 219 -16.13 1.24 1.74
N GLN A 220 -15.27 0.44 2.35
CA GLN A 220 -15.53 -0.25 3.60
C GLN A 220 -14.27 -0.14 4.44
N ASP A 221 -14.42 0.34 5.68
CA ASP A 221 -13.35 0.42 6.65
C ASP A 221 -13.35 -0.79 7.59
N SER A 222 -12.22 -1.03 8.24
CA SER A 222 -12.03 -2.12 9.21
C SER A 222 -11.80 -1.57 10.61
N VAL A 223 -12.20 -2.32 11.63
CA VAL A 223 -11.88 -1.99 13.02
C VAL A 223 -10.44 -2.40 13.32
N GLU A 224 -9.60 -1.45 13.75
CA GLU A 224 -8.27 -1.78 14.26
C GLU A 224 -8.41 -2.49 15.62
N ILE A 225 -8.22 -3.80 15.63
CA ILE A 225 -8.19 -4.58 16.87
C ILE A 225 -6.77 -4.54 17.43
N GLN A 226 -6.56 -3.72 18.46
CA GLN A 226 -5.34 -3.75 19.28
C GLN A 226 -5.47 -4.81 20.38
N LYS A 227 -4.61 -5.84 20.36
CA LYS A 227 -4.50 -6.77 21.47
C LYS A 227 -3.69 -6.13 22.59
N HIS A 228 -4.35 -5.65 23.63
CA HIS A 228 -3.70 -5.40 24.91
C HIS A 228 -3.39 -6.75 25.57
N LYS A 229 -2.12 -7.19 25.56
CA LYS A 229 -1.68 -8.19 26.54
C LYS A 229 -1.69 -7.49 27.90
N ARG A 230 -2.71 -7.73 28.73
CA ARG A 230 -2.58 -7.48 30.17
C ARG A 230 -1.39 -8.31 30.65
N LYS A 231 -0.33 -7.66 31.12
CA LYS A 231 0.65 -8.33 31.99
C LYS A 231 -0.13 -8.68 33.25
N ASN A 232 -0.41 -9.96 33.49
CA ASN A 232 -0.74 -10.42 34.82
C ASN A 232 0.53 -10.25 35.67
N THR A 233 0.59 -9.15 36.42
CA THR A 233 1.43 -9.05 37.61
C THR A 233 0.55 -9.45 38.77
N ASP A 234 0.70 -10.69 39.25
CA ASP A 234 0.20 -11.29 40.50
C ASP A 234 0.45 -12.82 40.39
N GLU A 235 1.12 -13.56 41.27
CA GLU A 235 1.75 -13.33 42.56
C GLU A 235 2.91 -14.34 42.69
N ASN A 236 4.13 -13.87 42.92
CA ASN A 236 5.16 -14.64 43.61
C ASN A 236 4.95 -14.38 45.10
N LYS A 237 4.20 -15.24 45.78
CA LYS A 237 4.17 -15.31 47.25
C LYS A 237 4.61 -16.70 47.68
N SER A 238 5.93 -16.79 47.87
CA SER A 238 6.61 -17.51 48.96
C SER A 238 5.99 -18.81 49.45
N ASP A 239 6.62 -19.91 49.05
CA ASP A 239 6.77 -21.10 49.90
C ASP A 239 7.46 -20.71 51.21
N LEU A 240 6.69 -20.75 52.29
CA LEU A 240 7.17 -20.91 53.66
C LEU A 240 6.15 -21.81 54.38
N ARG A 241 6.41 -23.12 54.35
CA ARG A 241 6.17 -24.08 55.45
C ARG A 241 7.00 -25.33 55.22
#